data_AF-A0A2D2CVF3-F1
#
_entry.id   AF-A0A2D2CVF3-F1
#
_cell.length_a   1.000
_cell.length_b   1.000
_cell.length_c   1.000
_cell.angle_alpha   90.00
_cell.angle_beta   90.00
_cell.angle_gamma   90.00
#
_symmetry.space_group_name_H-M   'P 1'
#
loop_
_entity.id
_entity.type
_entity.pdbx_description
1 polymer ?
#
loop_
_entity_poly.entity_id
_entity_poly.type
_entity_poly.pdbx_seq_one_letter_code
_entity_poly.pdbx_strand_id
1 'polypeptide(L)'
;MADVDELPDSKRQRPKLADRLSTLYVPFACVGASLLLIGLFYAKTRYSHYVLVGEELAFLGATLQHGADDWLLRGYSYYFSTYPELESTVTNYIRPIGNILVWICHAIFGDRYQFYFIIYYASALSAFLLLLLSVRPLRPQAGLLLASALAWSVFCPGAVGKGLWFMPAMFDMVVGFFVVAAFYCTLREKDILAIFLLLLALFTKETASFAPVAAALTVLLVRPRSTRNWATAAALLSPLAIWIAFRLIAFGGVLDGTQTSFGPRGLLLHGLLRWPLGVAWQSWMGMVAGWTSSGGSSAGLASGAAAAALLLARL
;
A
#
# COMPACT_ATOMS: atom_id res chain seq x y z
N MET A 1 -58.37 -30.29 3.57
CA MET A 1 -58.11 -28.83 3.54
C MET A 1 -57.47 -28.49 4.85
N ALA A 2 -56.15 -28.32 4.85
CA ALA A 2 -55.37 -28.06 6.05
C ALA A 2 -55.10 -26.56 6.14
N ASP A 3 -55.44 -25.97 7.28
CA ASP A 3 -55.06 -24.61 7.68
C ASP A 3 -53.55 -24.50 7.68
N VAL A 4 -53.03 -23.63 6.82
CA VAL A 4 -51.62 -23.21 6.84
C VAL A 4 -51.55 -22.04 7.81
N ASP A 5 -51.16 -22.34 9.05
CA ASP A 5 -50.82 -21.34 10.07
C ASP A 5 -49.75 -20.39 9.53
N GLU A 6 -50.17 -19.17 9.15
CA GLU A 6 -49.30 -18.03 8.93
C GLU A 6 -48.61 -17.67 10.26
N LEU A 7 -47.39 -18.16 10.43
CA LEU A 7 -46.49 -17.68 11.49
C LEU A 7 -46.25 -16.17 11.32
N PRO A 8 -46.48 -15.34 12.35
CA PRO A 8 -46.35 -13.89 12.23
C PRO A 8 -44.89 -13.46 12.07
N ASP A 9 -44.54 -13.03 10.86
CA ASP A 9 -43.19 -12.67 10.40
C ASP A 9 -42.71 -11.27 10.85
N SER A 10 -43.36 -10.64 11.85
CA SER A 10 -43.21 -9.18 12.06
C SER A 10 -42.24 -8.75 13.17
N LYS A 11 -41.63 -9.67 13.94
CA LYS A 11 -40.75 -9.27 15.07
C LYS A 11 -39.52 -10.14 15.29
N ARG A 12 -38.86 -10.60 14.21
CA ARG A 12 -37.41 -10.85 14.31
C ARG A 12 -36.71 -9.50 14.46
N GLN A 13 -36.70 -9.01 15.71
CA GLN A 13 -35.78 -8.00 16.19
C GLN A 13 -34.39 -8.46 15.78
N ARG A 14 -33.89 -8.00 14.62
CA ARG A 14 -32.46 -8.02 14.34
C ARG A 14 -31.88 -7.10 15.42
N PRO A 15 -31.24 -7.61 16.48
CA PRO A 15 -30.59 -6.73 17.44
C PRO A 15 -29.71 -5.81 16.62
N LYS A 16 -29.94 -4.51 16.79
CA LYS A 16 -29.40 -3.40 16.00
C LYS A 16 -27.96 -3.70 15.60
N LEU A 17 -27.77 -4.25 14.39
CA LEU A 17 -26.45 -4.57 13.86
C LEU A 17 -25.61 -3.28 13.82
N ALA A 18 -26.29 -2.15 13.60
CA ALA A 18 -25.79 -0.80 13.75
C ALA A 18 -25.17 -0.51 15.14
N ASP A 19 -25.86 -0.85 16.25
CA ASP A 19 -25.36 -0.61 17.61
C ASP A 19 -24.14 -1.47 17.93
N ARG A 20 -24.07 -2.71 17.44
CA ARG A 20 -22.87 -3.56 17.64
C ARG A 20 -21.68 -3.08 16.84
N LEU A 21 -21.93 -2.58 15.63
CA LEU A 21 -20.90 -2.03 14.77
C LEU A 21 -20.36 -0.70 15.33
N SER A 22 -21.22 0.20 15.80
CA SER A 22 -20.78 1.48 16.39
C SER A 22 -19.87 1.28 17.61
N THR A 23 -20.16 0.31 18.48
CA THR A 23 -19.37 0.03 19.68
C THR A 23 -17.95 -0.46 19.35
N LEU A 24 -17.75 -1.13 18.20
CA LEU A 24 -16.43 -1.56 17.74
C LEU A 24 -15.68 -0.43 17.01
N TYR A 25 -16.35 0.41 16.22
CA TYR A 25 -15.66 1.44 15.42
C TYR A 25 -15.12 2.61 16.22
N VAL A 26 -15.84 3.04 17.27
CA VAL A 26 -15.40 4.15 18.12
C VAL A 26 -14.01 3.92 18.72
N PRO A 27 -13.71 2.78 19.39
CA PRO A 27 -12.38 2.55 19.92
C PRO A 27 -11.29 2.48 18.83
N PHE A 28 -11.58 1.91 17.65
CA PHE A 28 -10.60 1.91 16.56
C PHE A 28 -10.35 3.30 15.97
N ALA A 29 -11.39 4.13 15.84
CA ALA A 29 -11.24 5.52 15.40
C ALA A 29 -10.48 6.34 16.42
N CYS A 30 -10.76 6.17 17.71
CA CYS A 30 -10.03 6.82 18.80
C CYS A 30 -8.56 6.39 18.81
N VAL A 31 -8.26 5.10 18.61
CA VAL A 31 -6.88 4.60 18.44
C VAL A 31 -6.23 5.28 17.23
N GLY A 32 -6.82 5.19 16.04
CA GLY A 32 -6.28 5.82 14.83
C GLY A 32 -6.00 7.33 14.99
N ALA A 33 -6.93 8.07 15.60
CA ALA A 33 -6.75 9.50 15.89
C ALA A 33 -5.63 9.75 16.90
N SER A 34 -5.56 8.96 17.97
CA SER A 34 -4.49 9.07 18.99
C SER A 34 -3.11 8.81 18.39
N LEU A 35 -3.02 7.90 17.42
CA LEU A 35 -1.76 7.62 16.71
C LEU A 35 -1.37 8.71 15.75
N LEU A 36 -2.33 9.30 15.04
CA LEU A 36 -2.05 10.48 14.22
C LEU A 36 -1.48 11.59 15.10
N LEU A 37 -2.08 11.82 16.28
CA LEU A 37 -1.60 12.82 17.22
C LEU A 37 -0.21 12.50 17.79
N ILE A 38 0.06 11.24 18.15
CA ILE A 38 1.40 10.79 18.60
C ILE A 38 2.42 10.96 17.47
N GLY A 39 2.05 10.61 16.23
CA GLY A 39 2.87 10.78 15.05
C GLY A 39 3.21 12.25 14.80
N LEU A 40 2.22 13.13 14.82
CA LEU A 40 2.42 14.58 14.67
C LEU A 40 3.25 15.17 15.82
N PHE A 41 3.05 14.70 17.05
CA PHE A 41 3.85 15.10 18.21
C PHE A 41 5.31 14.64 18.06
N TYR A 42 5.53 13.40 17.65
CA TYR A 42 6.86 12.86 17.38
C TYR A 42 7.52 13.62 16.24
N ALA A 43 6.78 13.92 15.17
CA ALA A 43 7.27 14.71 14.06
C ALA A 43 7.70 16.10 14.50
N LYS A 44 6.89 16.77 15.33
CA LYS A 44 7.24 18.08 15.89
C LYS A 44 8.50 18.03 16.75
N THR A 45 8.64 17.03 17.62
CA THR A 45 9.75 16.95 18.59
C THR A 45 11.05 16.42 17.97
N ARG A 46 10.96 15.52 16.99
CA ARG A 46 12.13 14.89 16.36
C ARG A 46 12.58 15.60 15.10
N TYR A 47 11.67 16.18 14.32
CA TYR A 47 11.96 16.80 13.03
C TYR A 47 11.99 18.33 13.06
N SER A 48 11.97 18.97 14.24
CA SER A 48 12.12 20.43 14.32
C SER A 48 13.40 20.95 13.65
N HIS A 49 14.40 20.07 13.49
CA HIS A 49 15.68 20.33 12.83
C HIS A 49 15.97 19.33 11.71
N TYR A 50 14.93 18.78 11.06
CA TYR A 50 15.14 17.84 9.98
C TYR A 50 15.81 18.53 8.79
N VAL A 51 16.87 17.91 8.29
CA VAL A 51 17.61 18.33 7.10
C VAL A 51 17.64 17.15 6.13
N LEU A 52 17.64 17.47 4.84
CA LEU A 52 17.71 16.45 3.79
C LEU A 52 19.04 15.70 3.86
N VAL A 53 18.99 14.38 3.70
CA VAL A 53 20.18 13.52 3.77
C VAL A 53 20.26 12.56 2.58
N GLY A 54 21.47 12.32 2.07
CA GLY A 54 21.71 11.32 1.02
C GLY A 54 20.86 11.53 -0.23
N GLU A 55 20.13 10.49 -0.66
CA GLU A 55 19.30 10.51 -1.87
C GLU A 55 18.18 11.56 -1.85
N GLU A 56 17.82 12.11 -0.68
CA GLU A 56 16.78 13.13 -0.55
C GLU A 56 17.13 14.42 -1.26
N LEU A 57 18.42 14.79 -1.21
CA LEU A 57 18.94 15.98 -1.86
C LEU A 57 18.82 15.83 -3.38
N ALA A 58 19.26 14.69 -3.91
CA ALA A 58 19.15 14.37 -5.33
C ALA A 58 17.68 14.31 -5.78
N PHE A 59 16.82 13.66 -4.99
CA PHE A 59 15.41 13.53 -5.31
C PHE A 59 14.66 14.87 -5.30
N LEU A 60 14.86 15.69 -4.27
CA LEU A 60 14.24 17.02 -4.21
C LEU A 60 14.80 17.93 -5.30
N GLY A 61 16.12 17.97 -5.47
CA GLY A 61 16.78 18.77 -6.51
C GLY A 61 16.23 18.45 -7.89
N ALA A 62 16.15 17.16 -8.24
CA ALA A 62 15.58 16.76 -9.51
C ALA A 62 14.08 17.06 -9.63
N THR A 63 13.31 16.92 -8.55
CA THR A 63 11.88 17.28 -8.53
C THR A 63 11.66 18.76 -8.82
N LEU A 64 12.54 19.64 -8.33
CA LEU A 64 12.39 21.08 -8.49
C LEU A 64 12.99 21.62 -9.78
N GLN A 65 14.03 20.96 -10.32
CA GLN A 65 14.74 21.42 -11.52
C GLN A 65 14.18 20.85 -12.82
N HIS A 66 13.52 19.68 -12.77
CA HIS A 66 13.07 18.95 -13.95
C HIS A 66 11.55 18.89 -14.08
N GLY A 67 11.08 18.77 -15.32
CA GLY A 67 9.66 18.64 -15.67
C GLY A 67 9.11 17.22 -15.54
N ALA A 68 7.80 17.08 -15.75
CA ALA A 68 7.11 15.79 -15.69
C ALA A 68 7.60 14.78 -16.75
N ASP A 69 8.10 15.27 -17.89
CA ASP A 69 8.74 14.48 -18.94
C ASP A 69 10.00 13.78 -18.44
N ASP A 70 10.87 14.50 -17.72
CA ASP A 70 12.08 13.93 -17.14
C ASP A 70 11.76 12.88 -16.07
N TRP A 71 10.75 13.14 -15.22
CA TRP A 71 10.33 12.18 -14.17
C TRP A 71 9.81 10.86 -14.76
N LEU A 72 9.21 10.91 -15.95
CA LEU A 72 8.65 9.75 -16.65
C LEU A 72 9.65 9.01 -17.53
N LEU A 73 10.49 9.75 -18.24
CA LEU A 73 11.30 9.21 -19.35
C LEU A 73 12.76 8.97 -18.98
N ARG A 74 13.33 9.74 -18.05
CA ARG A 74 14.73 9.55 -17.61
C ARG A 74 14.84 8.70 -16.35
N GLY A 75 13.81 8.75 -15.52
CA GLY A 75 13.76 8.01 -14.26
C GLY A 75 14.73 8.55 -13.19
N TYR A 76 14.76 7.85 -12.07
CA TYR A 76 15.43 8.27 -10.83
C TYR A 76 16.96 8.21 -10.88
N SER A 77 17.56 7.38 -11.75
CA SER A 77 19.01 7.31 -11.93
C SER A 77 19.60 8.62 -12.45
N TYR A 78 18.85 9.34 -13.26
CA TYR A 78 19.28 10.65 -13.78
C TYR A 78 19.46 11.71 -12.67
N TYR A 79 18.81 11.53 -11.51
CA TYR A 79 18.84 12.50 -10.41
C TYR A 79 20.23 12.60 -9.76
N PHE A 80 21.05 11.55 -9.91
CA PHE A 80 22.41 11.49 -9.38
C PHE A 80 23.47 11.98 -10.36
N SER A 81 23.08 12.41 -11.58
CA SER A 81 24.04 12.95 -12.55
C SER A 81 24.81 14.18 -12.02
N THR A 82 24.19 14.95 -11.12
CA THR A 82 24.81 16.13 -10.49
C THR A 82 25.63 15.77 -9.25
N TYR A 83 25.26 14.70 -8.54
CA TYR A 83 25.93 14.23 -7.32
C TYR A 83 26.16 12.71 -7.38
N PRO A 84 27.10 12.23 -8.23
CA PRO A 84 27.31 10.79 -8.43
C PRO A 84 27.74 10.07 -7.14
N GLU A 85 28.37 10.78 -6.21
CA GLU A 85 28.75 10.26 -4.90
C GLU A 85 27.55 9.89 -3.99
N LEU A 86 26.36 10.41 -4.31
CA LEU A 86 25.12 10.08 -3.61
C LEU A 86 24.37 8.91 -4.28
N GLU A 87 24.87 8.41 -5.41
CA GLU A 87 24.23 7.33 -6.17
C GLU A 87 24.24 6.03 -5.37
N SER A 88 23.06 5.42 -5.20
CA SER A 88 22.96 4.05 -4.71
C SER A 88 23.02 3.06 -5.86
N THR A 89 23.42 1.81 -5.59
CA THR A 89 23.61 0.76 -6.61
C THR A 89 22.33 0.37 -7.35
N VAL A 90 21.17 0.93 -6.97
CA VAL A 90 19.87 0.56 -7.50
C VAL A 90 19.03 1.82 -7.67
N THR A 91 19.12 2.48 -8.83
CA THR A 91 18.45 3.78 -9.10
C THR A 91 17.55 3.79 -10.34
N ASN A 92 17.51 2.71 -11.14
CA ASN A 92 16.68 2.60 -12.35
C ASN A 92 15.19 2.40 -12.02
N TYR A 93 14.53 3.44 -11.51
CA TYR A 93 13.11 3.47 -11.18
C TYR A 93 12.37 4.63 -11.85
N ILE A 94 11.07 4.46 -12.07
CA ILE A 94 10.16 5.53 -12.52
C ILE A 94 9.18 5.88 -11.39
N ARG A 95 9.23 7.13 -10.89
CA ARG A 95 8.44 7.56 -9.70
C ARG A 95 7.74 8.92 -9.86
N PRO A 96 7.03 9.19 -10.96
CA PRO A 96 6.45 10.50 -11.23
C PRO A 96 5.44 10.92 -10.16
N ILE A 97 4.70 9.98 -9.54
CA ILE A 97 3.77 10.34 -8.46
C ILE A 97 4.54 10.73 -7.19
N GLY A 98 5.67 10.08 -6.90
CA GLY A 98 6.55 10.49 -5.82
C GLY A 98 7.09 11.91 -6.02
N ASN A 99 7.51 12.25 -7.25
CA ASN A 99 7.96 13.59 -7.61
C ASN A 99 6.82 14.62 -7.46
N ILE A 100 5.61 14.34 -7.97
CA ILE A 100 4.44 15.21 -7.81
C ILE A 100 4.15 15.48 -6.33
N LEU A 101 4.18 14.45 -5.48
CA LEU A 101 3.91 14.60 -4.05
C LEU A 101 4.94 15.49 -3.37
N VAL A 102 6.23 15.31 -3.67
CA VAL A 102 7.29 16.18 -3.14
C VAL A 102 7.17 17.59 -3.67
N TRP A 103 6.85 17.77 -4.94
CA TRP A 103 6.61 19.09 -5.53
C TRP A 103 5.44 19.82 -4.84
N ILE A 104 4.31 19.13 -4.61
CA ILE A 104 3.17 19.69 -3.87
C ILE A 104 3.57 20.05 -2.43
N CYS A 105 4.28 19.15 -1.73
CA CYS A 105 4.77 19.42 -0.39
C CYS A 105 5.68 20.65 -0.35
N HIS A 106 6.59 20.78 -1.31
CA HIS A 106 7.50 21.92 -1.40
C HIS A 106 6.75 23.21 -1.70
N ALA A 107 5.76 23.17 -2.61
CA ALA A 107 4.93 24.33 -2.91
C ALA A 107 4.14 24.83 -1.67
N ILE A 108 3.71 23.93 -0.78
CA ILE A 108 2.92 24.28 0.42
C ILE A 108 3.82 24.66 1.62
N PHE A 109 4.88 23.89 1.86
CA PHE A 109 5.67 23.98 3.09
C PHE A 109 7.06 24.59 2.89
N GLY A 110 7.50 24.82 1.65
CA GLY A 110 8.85 25.27 1.31
C GLY A 110 9.93 24.33 1.85
N ASP A 111 10.97 24.91 2.44
CA ASP A 111 12.10 24.19 3.05
C ASP A 111 11.79 23.58 4.43
N ARG A 112 10.53 23.63 4.87
CA ARG A 112 10.11 23.01 6.13
C ARG A 112 9.79 21.52 5.93
N TYR A 113 10.83 20.76 5.58
CA TYR A 113 10.77 19.34 5.19
C TYR A 113 10.08 18.44 6.22
N GLN A 114 10.11 18.80 7.51
CA GLN A 114 9.39 18.08 8.56
C GLN A 114 7.89 17.94 8.29
N PHE A 115 7.29 18.92 7.60
CA PHE A 115 5.86 18.88 7.29
C PHE A 115 5.51 17.94 6.14
N TYR A 116 6.50 17.44 5.38
CA TYR A 116 6.26 16.51 4.28
C TYR A 116 5.77 15.17 4.84
N PHE A 117 6.20 14.80 6.06
CA PHE A 117 5.75 13.61 6.76
C PHE A 117 4.26 13.63 7.16
N ILE A 118 3.55 14.76 7.03
CA ILE A 118 2.08 14.77 7.20
C ILE A 118 1.42 13.79 6.21
N ILE A 119 1.95 13.70 4.99
CA ILE A 119 1.45 12.75 3.97
C ILE A 119 1.60 11.32 4.46
N TYR A 120 2.74 10.96 5.05
CA TYR A 120 2.96 9.62 5.62
C TYR A 120 1.86 9.25 6.61
N TYR A 121 1.59 10.11 7.60
CA TYR A 121 0.60 9.84 8.63
C TYR A 121 -0.83 9.84 8.09
N ALA A 122 -1.14 10.77 7.17
CA ALA A 122 -2.45 10.82 6.52
C ALA A 122 -2.72 9.56 5.70
N SER A 123 -1.74 9.09 4.93
CA SER A 123 -1.83 7.84 4.17
C SER A 123 -1.96 6.62 5.09
N ALA A 124 -1.19 6.54 6.16
CA ALA A 124 -1.27 5.45 7.13
C ALA A 124 -2.67 5.37 7.78
N LEU A 125 -3.20 6.50 8.25
CA LEU A 125 -4.55 6.57 8.82
C LEU A 125 -5.61 6.21 7.78
N SER A 126 -5.50 6.74 6.56
CA SER A 126 -6.47 6.47 5.49
C SER A 126 -6.47 5.00 5.08
N ALA A 127 -5.29 4.38 4.97
CA ALA A 127 -5.15 2.96 4.69
C ALA A 127 -5.81 2.13 5.80
N PHE A 128 -5.55 2.48 7.06
CA PHE A 128 -6.17 1.82 8.22
C PHE A 128 -7.70 1.90 8.18
N LEU A 129 -8.26 3.10 7.95
CA LEU A 129 -9.71 3.29 7.87
C LEU A 129 -10.32 2.50 6.70
N LEU A 130 -9.70 2.50 5.52
CA LEU A 130 -10.16 1.74 4.37
C LEU A 130 -10.14 0.23 4.60
N LEU A 131 -9.12 -0.27 5.30
CA LEU A 131 -9.07 -1.68 5.67
C LEU A 131 -10.20 -2.03 6.65
N LEU A 132 -10.46 -1.20 7.66
CA LEU A 132 -11.61 -1.39 8.54
C LEU A 132 -12.95 -1.40 7.78
N LEU A 133 -13.09 -0.57 6.74
CA LEU A 133 -14.26 -0.57 5.86
C LEU A 133 -14.32 -1.83 4.98
N SER A 134 -13.18 -2.39 4.61
CA SER A 134 -13.06 -3.64 3.85
C SER A 134 -13.46 -4.86 4.67
N VAL A 135 -13.30 -4.81 6.00
CA VAL A 135 -13.66 -5.94 6.90
C VAL A 135 -15.14 -5.98 7.27
N ARG A 136 -15.87 -4.88 7.12
CA ARG A 136 -17.32 -4.78 7.43
C ARG A 136 -18.16 -5.96 6.95
N PRO A 137 -18.01 -6.42 5.70
CA PRO A 137 -18.81 -7.53 5.23
C PRO A 137 -18.38 -8.88 5.82
N LEU A 138 -17.19 -9.02 6.42
CA LEU A 138 -16.61 -10.28 6.92
C LEU A 138 -17.25 -10.74 8.25
N ARG A 139 -17.12 -12.04 8.56
CA ARG A 139 -17.56 -12.59 9.86
C ARG A 139 -16.78 -11.95 11.02
N PRO A 140 -17.34 -11.82 12.24
CA PRO A 140 -16.70 -11.12 13.35
C PRO A 140 -15.29 -11.61 13.70
N GLN A 141 -15.06 -12.92 13.63
CA GLN A 141 -13.76 -13.54 13.89
C GLN A 141 -12.70 -13.16 12.83
N ALA A 142 -13.11 -13.12 11.55
CA ALA A 142 -12.28 -12.63 10.46
C ALA A 142 -12.00 -11.13 10.58
N GLY A 143 -12.99 -10.36 11.06
CA GLY A 143 -12.84 -8.94 11.37
C GLY A 143 -11.84 -8.68 12.48
N LEU A 144 -11.79 -9.52 13.52
CA LEU A 144 -10.85 -9.38 14.65
C LEU A 144 -9.41 -9.77 14.26
N LEU A 145 -9.24 -10.86 13.51
CA LEU A 145 -7.95 -11.29 12.95
C LEU A 145 -7.38 -10.27 11.97
N LEU A 146 -8.25 -9.72 11.12
CA LEU A 146 -7.82 -8.67 10.21
C LEU A 146 -7.56 -7.38 10.99
N ALA A 147 -8.41 -6.94 11.93
CA ALA A 147 -8.14 -5.77 12.78
C ALA A 147 -6.81 -5.87 13.57
N SER A 148 -6.45 -7.07 14.03
CA SER A 148 -5.17 -7.32 14.70
C SER A 148 -3.99 -7.36 13.72
N ALA A 149 -4.15 -7.94 12.53
CA ALA A 149 -3.17 -7.82 11.44
C ALA A 149 -3.01 -6.36 10.95
N LEU A 150 -4.08 -5.56 11.04
CA LEU A 150 -4.13 -4.15 10.65
C LEU A 150 -3.46 -3.25 11.66
N ALA A 151 -3.77 -3.43 12.94
CA ALA A 151 -3.01 -2.83 14.02
C ALA A 151 -1.53 -3.20 13.83
N TRP A 152 -1.21 -4.48 13.68
CA TRP A 152 0.15 -4.92 13.45
C TRP A 152 0.83 -4.25 12.25
N SER A 153 0.14 -4.06 11.12
CA SER A 153 0.73 -3.42 9.92
C SER A 153 1.04 -1.93 10.11
N VAL A 154 0.21 -1.20 10.87
CA VAL A 154 0.41 0.22 11.19
C VAL A 154 1.47 0.39 12.29
N PHE A 155 1.52 -0.56 13.22
CA PHE A 155 2.38 -0.53 14.41
C PHE A 155 3.68 -1.31 14.28
N CYS A 156 3.90 -2.03 13.19
CA CYS A 156 5.12 -2.81 13.02
C CYS A 156 6.31 -1.84 13.02
N PRO A 157 7.36 -2.09 13.81
CA PRO A 157 8.58 -1.29 13.80
C PRO A 157 9.22 -1.17 12.40
N GLY A 158 8.92 -2.10 11.48
CA GLY A 158 9.33 -2.00 10.07
C GLY A 158 8.59 -0.92 9.30
N ALA A 159 7.31 -0.68 9.63
CA ALA A 159 6.50 0.38 9.05
C ALA A 159 6.88 1.75 9.65
N VAL A 160 7.01 1.80 10.97
CA VAL A 160 7.40 2.99 11.74
C VAL A 160 8.91 3.29 11.63
N GLY A 161 9.71 2.36 11.09
CA GLY A 161 11.17 2.48 11.01
C GLY A 161 11.60 3.54 10.01
N LYS A 162 12.03 3.13 8.81
CA LYS A 162 12.64 4.07 7.85
C LYS A 162 11.71 5.18 7.37
N GLY A 163 10.40 4.92 7.32
CA GLY A 163 9.38 5.90 6.88
C GLY A 163 9.27 7.13 7.78
N LEU A 164 9.73 7.03 9.02
CA LEU A 164 9.87 8.16 9.92
C LEU A 164 11.19 8.91 9.68
N TRP A 165 12.28 8.21 9.38
CA TRP A 165 13.61 8.82 9.34
C TRP A 165 14.01 9.39 7.98
N PHE A 166 13.31 9.03 6.90
CA PHE A 166 13.74 9.31 5.52
C PHE A 166 12.53 9.62 4.62
N MET A 167 12.52 10.79 3.99
CA MET A 167 11.46 11.28 3.12
C MET A 167 11.14 10.29 1.98
N PRO A 168 12.07 9.70 1.22
CA PRO A 168 11.74 8.68 0.22
C PRO A 168 11.09 7.40 0.77
N ALA A 169 11.26 7.11 2.06
CA ALA A 169 10.55 6.01 2.70
C ALA A 169 9.10 6.38 3.04
N MET A 170 8.71 7.66 3.00
CA MET A 170 7.32 8.08 3.16
C MET A 170 6.40 7.49 2.09
N PHE A 171 6.96 7.26 0.89
CA PHE A 171 6.26 6.65 -0.24
C PHE A 171 5.78 5.23 0.02
N ASP A 172 6.40 4.50 0.95
CA ASP A 172 5.92 3.16 1.33
C ASP A 172 4.49 3.20 1.91
N MET A 173 4.17 4.22 2.72
CA MET A 173 2.82 4.41 3.25
C MET A 173 1.83 4.85 2.17
N VAL A 174 2.26 5.74 1.29
CA VAL A 174 1.40 6.23 0.20
C VAL A 174 1.02 5.09 -0.74
N VAL A 175 2.00 4.26 -1.11
CA VAL A 175 1.79 3.04 -1.89
C VAL A 175 0.85 2.10 -1.16
N GLY A 176 1.08 1.86 0.14
CA GLY A 176 0.21 1.02 0.95
C GLY A 176 -1.23 1.50 0.94
N PHE A 177 -1.45 2.81 1.10
CA PHE A 177 -2.77 3.42 0.95
C PHE A 177 -3.40 3.13 -0.42
N PHE A 178 -2.69 3.37 -1.52
CA PHE A 178 -3.24 3.11 -2.86
C PHE A 178 -3.56 1.62 -3.10
N VAL A 179 -2.69 0.72 -2.66
CA VAL A 179 -2.89 -0.75 -2.77
C VAL A 179 -4.14 -1.18 -1.99
N VAL A 180 -4.30 -0.68 -0.77
CA VAL A 180 -5.46 -0.94 0.08
C VAL A 180 -6.74 -0.36 -0.52
N ALA A 181 -6.68 0.86 -1.02
CA ALA A 181 -7.81 1.51 -1.68
C ALA A 181 -8.22 0.74 -2.95
N ALA A 182 -7.25 0.25 -3.72
CA ALA A 182 -7.49 -0.59 -4.89
C ALA A 182 -8.14 -1.92 -4.50
N PHE A 183 -7.68 -2.56 -3.42
CA PHE A 183 -8.33 -3.76 -2.88
C PHE A 183 -9.78 -3.49 -2.50
N TYR A 184 -10.04 -2.43 -1.72
CA TYR A 184 -11.39 -2.05 -1.35
C TYR A 184 -12.27 -1.80 -2.58
N CYS A 185 -11.78 -1.08 -3.58
CA CYS A 185 -12.49 -0.83 -4.83
C CYS A 185 -12.77 -2.13 -5.60
N THR A 186 -11.81 -3.06 -5.61
CA THR A 186 -11.95 -4.39 -6.23
C THR A 186 -13.04 -5.20 -5.54
N LEU A 187 -13.13 -5.16 -4.21
CA LEU A 187 -14.22 -5.81 -3.46
C LEU A 187 -15.59 -5.15 -3.71
N ARG A 188 -15.62 -3.89 -4.13
CA ARG A 188 -16.84 -3.12 -4.42
C ARG A 188 -17.18 -3.05 -5.91
N GLU A 189 -16.49 -3.83 -6.74
CA GLU A 189 -16.68 -3.84 -8.20
C GLU A 189 -16.47 -2.47 -8.89
N LYS A 190 -15.69 -1.59 -8.25
CA LYS A 190 -15.30 -0.29 -8.81
C LYS A 190 -14.01 -0.45 -9.62
N ASP A 191 -14.07 -1.26 -10.68
CA ASP A 191 -12.90 -1.77 -11.39
C ASP A 191 -12.03 -0.65 -12.00
N ILE A 192 -12.64 0.38 -12.60
CA ILE A 192 -11.91 1.52 -13.19
C ILE A 192 -11.09 2.27 -12.13
N LEU A 193 -11.71 2.54 -10.97
CA LEU A 193 -11.03 3.23 -9.87
C LEU A 193 -9.91 2.37 -9.30
N ALA A 194 -10.11 1.04 -9.22
CA ALA A 194 -9.06 0.12 -8.80
C ALA A 194 -7.85 0.15 -9.76
N ILE A 195 -8.09 0.13 -11.09
CA ILE A 195 -7.04 0.26 -12.11
C ILE A 195 -6.25 1.57 -11.92
N PHE A 196 -6.97 2.69 -11.75
CA PHE A 196 -6.33 3.99 -11.52
C PHE A 196 -5.47 4.01 -10.25
N LEU A 197 -5.98 3.49 -9.14
CA LEU A 197 -5.24 3.43 -7.88
C LEU A 197 -4.01 2.50 -7.96
N LEU A 198 -4.11 1.38 -8.67
CA LEU A 198 -2.97 0.48 -8.94
C LEU A 198 -1.90 1.16 -9.79
N LEU A 199 -2.31 1.96 -10.77
CA LEU A 199 -1.40 2.77 -11.58
C LEU A 199 -0.66 3.80 -10.73
N LEU A 200 -1.40 4.52 -9.85
CA LEU A 200 -0.78 5.45 -8.89
C LEU A 200 0.19 4.73 -7.96
N ALA A 201 -0.16 3.54 -7.44
CA ALA A 201 0.72 2.77 -6.56
C ALA A 201 2.04 2.42 -7.27
N LEU A 202 1.97 1.88 -8.49
CA LEU A 202 3.13 1.52 -9.30
C LEU A 202 4.04 2.72 -9.59
N PHE A 203 3.46 3.84 -10.01
CA PHE A 203 4.21 5.06 -10.28
C PHE A 203 4.60 5.87 -9.04
N THR A 204 4.18 5.45 -7.85
CA THR A 204 4.75 5.93 -6.59
C THR A 204 5.96 5.08 -6.20
N LYS A 205 5.85 3.75 -6.31
CA LYS A 205 6.96 2.82 -6.05
C LYS A 205 6.78 1.47 -6.77
N GLU A 206 7.81 1.03 -7.47
CA GLU A 206 7.78 -0.19 -8.28
C GLU A 206 7.60 -1.49 -7.48
N THR A 207 7.86 -1.43 -6.17
CA THR A 207 7.58 -2.54 -5.25
C THR A 207 6.08 -2.89 -5.18
N ALA A 208 5.20 -2.03 -5.70
CA ALA A 208 3.77 -2.29 -5.86
C ALA A 208 3.41 -3.18 -7.08
N SER A 209 4.39 -3.65 -7.87
CA SER A 209 4.14 -4.44 -9.09
C SER A 209 3.42 -5.77 -8.88
N PHE A 210 3.40 -6.30 -7.65
CA PHE A 210 2.56 -7.44 -7.30
C PHE A 210 1.06 -7.12 -7.22
N ALA A 211 0.69 -5.86 -6.93
CA ALA A 211 -0.69 -5.49 -6.59
C ALA A 211 -1.67 -5.67 -7.75
N PRO A 212 -1.34 -5.33 -9.02
CA PRO A 212 -2.19 -5.65 -10.18
C PRO A 212 -2.49 -7.15 -10.30
N VAL A 213 -1.48 -8.00 -10.10
CA VAL A 213 -1.62 -9.47 -10.15
C VAL A 213 -2.53 -9.95 -9.01
N ALA A 214 -2.30 -9.43 -7.80
CA ALA A 214 -3.11 -9.76 -6.63
C ALA A 214 -4.59 -9.36 -6.81
N ALA A 215 -4.84 -8.18 -7.37
CA ALA A 215 -6.19 -7.70 -7.66
C ALA A 215 -6.88 -8.57 -8.72
N ALA A 216 -6.19 -8.91 -9.81
CA ALA A 216 -6.71 -9.81 -10.85
C ALA A 216 -7.07 -11.19 -10.28
N LEU A 217 -6.18 -11.78 -9.46
CA LEU A 217 -6.45 -13.04 -8.76
C LEU A 217 -7.64 -12.92 -7.81
N THR A 218 -7.77 -11.79 -7.10
CA THR A 218 -8.92 -11.55 -6.21
C THR A 218 -10.23 -11.58 -6.99
N VAL A 219 -10.28 -10.95 -8.17
CA VAL A 219 -11.48 -10.99 -9.02
C VAL A 219 -11.80 -12.41 -9.46
N LEU A 220 -10.80 -13.18 -9.92
CA LEU A 220 -11.00 -14.54 -10.42
C LEU A 220 -11.38 -15.55 -9.33
N LEU A 221 -10.88 -15.35 -8.10
CA LEU A 221 -11.14 -16.23 -6.97
C LEU A 221 -12.44 -15.88 -6.26
N VAL A 222 -12.74 -14.59 -6.04
CA VAL A 222 -13.84 -14.14 -5.19
C VAL A 222 -15.16 -13.95 -5.94
N ARG A 223 -15.12 -13.55 -7.21
CA ARG A 223 -16.35 -13.30 -7.98
C ARG A 223 -16.81 -14.58 -8.70
N PRO A 224 -18.12 -14.78 -8.92
CA PRO A 224 -18.63 -15.93 -9.66
C PRO A 224 -17.98 -16.05 -11.05
N ARG A 225 -17.78 -17.28 -11.55
CA ARG A 225 -17.17 -17.47 -12.87
C ARG A 225 -18.04 -16.85 -13.97
N SER A 226 -17.51 -15.83 -14.64
CA SER A 226 -18.15 -15.12 -15.75
C SER A 226 -17.10 -14.60 -16.72
N THR A 227 -17.42 -14.55 -18.01
CA THR A 227 -16.56 -13.94 -19.05
C THR A 227 -16.21 -12.49 -18.71
N ARG A 228 -17.15 -11.75 -18.09
CA ARG A 228 -16.92 -10.39 -17.59
C ARG A 228 -15.78 -10.34 -16.56
N ASN A 229 -15.69 -11.32 -15.67
CA ASN A 229 -14.67 -11.32 -14.62
C ASN A 229 -13.28 -11.64 -15.16
N TRP A 230 -13.18 -12.44 -16.23
CA TRP A 230 -11.93 -12.61 -16.97
C TRP A 230 -11.48 -11.31 -17.64
N ALA A 231 -12.40 -10.59 -18.29
CA ALA A 231 -12.10 -9.29 -18.89
C ALA A 231 -11.68 -8.27 -17.82
N THR A 232 -12.36 -8.21 -16.68
CA THR A 232 -11.96 -7.36 -15.55
C THR A 232 -10.58 -7.75 -15.01
N ALA A 233 -10.30 -9.04 -14.81
CA ALA A 233 -9.00 -9.49 -14.33
C ALA A 233 -7.87 -9.12 -15.30
N ALA A 234 -8.10 -9.27 -16.61
CA ALA A 234 -7.16 -8.80 -17.63
C ALA A 234 -6.98 -7.28 -17.59
N ALA A 235 -8.06 -6.51 -17.43
CA ALA A 235 -7.99 -5.06 -17.32
C ALA A 235 -7.22 -4.59 -16.07
N LEU A 236 -7.33 -5.30 -14.94
CA LEU A 236 -6.57 -5.04 -13.72
C LEU A 236 -5.06 -5.26 -13.88
N LEU A 237 -4.62 -5.98 -14.92
CA LEU A 237 -3.20 -6.12 -15.27
C LEU A 237 -2.67 -4.96 -16.13
N SER A 238 -3.54 -4.10 -16.66
CA SER A 238 -3.13 -2.97 -17.50
C SER A 238 -2.15 -2.00 -16.81
N PRO A 239 -2.24 -1.69 -15.49
CA PRO A 239 -1.24 -0.84 -14.83
C PRO A 239 0.18 -1.43 -14.89
N LEU A 240 0.30 -2.75 -14.77
CA LEU A 240 1.57 -3.44 -14.87
C LEU A 240 2.12 -3.36 -16.30
N ALA A 241 1.27 -3.56 -17.32
CA ALA A 241 1.67 -3.43 -18.71
C ALA A 241 2.12 -2.01 -19.05
N ILE A 242 1.41 -0.99 -18.57
CA ILE A 242 1.78 0.43 -18.73
C ILE A 242 3.14 0.68 -18.08
N TRP A 243 3.34 0.26 -16.83
CA TRP A 243 4.62 0.43 -16.14
C TRP A 243 5.77 -0.29 -16.87
N ILE A 244 5.56 -1.50 -17.38
CA ILE A 244 6.55 -2.22 -18.20
C ILE A 244 6.92 -1.42 -19.46
N ALA A 245 5.94 -0.86 -20.16
CA ALA A 245 6.19 -0.05 -21.35
C ALA A 245 7.05 1.18 -21.03
N PHE A 246 6.75 1.90 -19.94
CA PHE A 246 7.56 3.03 -19.49
C PHE A 246 8.99 2.61 -19.11
N ARG A 247 9.17 1.47 -18.43
CA ARG A 247 10.50 0.91 -18.11
C ARG A 247 11.32 0.60 -19.35
N LEU A 248 10.70 -0.03 -20.36
CA LEU A 248 11.36 -0.32 -21.63
C LEU A 248 11.78 0.95 -22.37
N ILE A 249 10.94 1.99 -22.35
CA ILE A 249 11.25 3.27 -22.98
C ILE A 249 12.39 3.99 -22.24
N ALA A 250 12.35 4.04 -20.90
CA ALA A 250 13.31 4.78 -20.10
C ALA A 250 14.68 4.10 -19.97
N PHE A 251 14.71 2.75 -19.87
CA PHE A 251 15.92 2.01 -19.51
C PHE A 251 16.31 0.92 -20.52
N GLY A 252 15.49 0.64 -21.54
CA GLY A 252 15.72 -0.47 -22.46
C GLY A 252 15.51 -1.86 -21.84
N GLY A 253 15.03 -1.95 -20.60
CA GLY A 253 14.90 -3.21 -19.85
C GLY A 253 13.90 -3.15 -18.71
N VAL A 254 13.50 -4.33 -18.21
CA VAL A 254 12.49 -4.50 -17.14
C VAL A 254 13.04 -5.17 -15.89
N LEU A 255 14.23 -5.77 -15.94
CA LEU A 255 14.76 -6.58 -14.83
C LEU A 255 15.80 -5.85 -13.98
N ASP A 256 16.19 -4.63 -14.34
CA ASP A 256 17.14 -3.82 -13.58
C ASP A 256 16.47 -3.10 -12.39
N GLY A 257 17.29 -2.43 -11.57
CA GLY A 257 16.79 -1.73 -10.38
C GLY A 257 16.34 -2.70 -9.29
N THR A 258 15.21 -2.42 -8.64
CA THR A 258 14.73 -3.16 -7.43
C THR A 258 14.45 -4.63 -7.71
N GLN A 259 14.23 -4.98 -8.98
CA GLN A 259 13.91 -6.32 -9.41
C GLN A 259 15.13 -7.25 -9.38
N THR A 260 16.36 -6.72 -9.47
CA THR A 260 17.59 -7.52 -9.37
C THR A 260 17.79 -8.06 -7.96
N SER A 261 17.43 -7.29 -6.92
CA SER A 261 17.69 -7.64 -5.53
C SER A 261 16.79 -8.75 -4.99
N PHE A 262 15.59 -8.94 -5.56
CA PHE A 262 14.60 -9.92 -5.05
C PHE A 262 14.20 -10.98 -6.09
N GLY A 263 14.52 -10.75 -7.36
CA GLY A 263 14.01 -11.52 -8.48
C GLY A 263 12.49 -11.35 -8.67
N PRO A 264 11.98 -11.50 -9.90
CA PRO A 264 10.56 -11.32 -10.19
C PRO A 264 9.66 -12.30 -9.41
N ARG A 265 10.15 -13.52 -9.14
CA ARG A 265 9.40 -14.54 -8.38
C ARG A 265 9.28 -14.20 -6.89
N GLY A 266 10.34 -13.68 -6.28
CA GLY A 266 10.34 -13.31 -4.86
C GLY A 266 9.38 -12.16 -4.61
N LEU A 267 9.44 -11.12 -5.45
CA LEU A 267 8.60 -9.93 -5.30
C LEU A 267 7.11 -10.26 -5.50
N LEU A 268 6.78 -11.11 -6.48
CA LEU A 268 5.40 -11.57 -6.69
C LEU A 268 4.90 -12.43 -5.53
N LEU A 269 5.65 -13.47 -5.12
CA LEU A 269 5.18 -14.37 -4.06
C LEU A 269 5.00 -13.65 -2.73
N HIS A 270 6.00 -12.85 -2.33
CA HIS A 270 5.92 -12.09 -1.08
C HIS A 270 4.86 -11.00 -1.13
N GLY A 271 4.68 -10.35 -2.27
CA GLY A 271 3.63 -9.35 -2.47
C GLY A 271 2.23 -9.96 -2.41
N LEU A 272 2.02 -11.10 -3.08
CA LEU A 272 0.74 -11.83 -3.06
C LEU A 272 0.34 -12.26 -1.65
N LEU A 273 1.30 -12.74 -0.85
CA LEU A 273 1.05 -13.11 0.56
C LEU A 273 0.70 -11.91 1.45
N ARG A 274 1.03 -10.69 1.01
CA ARG A 274 0.75 -9.44 1.75
C ARG A 274 -0.45 -8.69 1.22
N TRP A 275 -1.07 -9.13 0.14
CA TRP A 275 -2.36 -8.62 -0.27
C TRP A 275 -3.43 -9.12 0.73
N PRO A 276 -4.26 -8.26 1.34
CA PRO A 276 -4.53 -6.85 1.00
C PRO A 276 -3.86 -5.81 1.91
N LEU A 277 -2.91 -6.22 2.76
CA LEU A 277 -2.32 -5.39 3.82
C LEU A 277 -1.51 -4.18 3.32
N GLY A 278 -1.24 -4.07 2.01
CA GLY A 278 -0.56 -2.91 1.43
C GLY A 278 0.92 -2.77 1.77
N VAL A 279 1.53 -3.78 2.38
CA VAL A 279 2.92 -3.71 2.87
C VAL A 279 3.91 -3.94 1.71
N ALA A 280 4.42 -2.86 1.12
CA ALA A 280 5.39 -2.88 0.01
C ALA A 280 6.86 -2.62 0.43
N TRP A 281 7.24 -2.95 1.67
CA TRP A 281 8.51 -2.55 2.28
C TRP A 281 9.74 -3.35 1.82
N GLN A 282 10.79 -2.65 1.35
CA GLN A 282 12.10 -3.25 1.06
C GLN A 282 12.88 -3.68 2.30
N SER A 283 12.89 -2.89 3.38
CA SER A 283 13.65 -3.21 4.61
C SER A 283 13.17 -4.51 5.25
N TRP A 284 11.87 -4.82 5.15
CA TRP A 284 11.30 -6.07 5.61
C TRP A 284 11.66 -7.24 4.69
N MET A 285 11.76 -7.03 3.37
CA MET A 285 12.28 -8.06 2.47
C MET A 285 13.78 -8.31 2.66
N GLY A 286 14.58 -7.30 2.99
CA GLY A 286 15.98 -7.45 3.38
C GLY A 286 16.13 -8.17 4.73
N MET A 287 15.28 -7.84 5.71
CA MET A 287 15.19 -8.57 6.98
C MET A 287 14.77 -10.02 6.75
N VAL A 288 13.76 -10.28 5.92
CA VAL A 288 13.29 -11.64 5.64
C VAL A 288 14.26 -12.43 4.79
N ALA A 289 14.91 -11.84 3.79
CA ALA A 289 15.99 -12.50 3.05
C ALA A 289 17.14 -12.86 4.00
N GLY A 290 17.49 -11.95 4.92
CA GLY A 290 18.42 -12.21 6.02
C GLY A 290 17.91 -13.22 7.07
N TRP A 291 16.60 -13.32 7.29
CA TRP A 291 15.94 -14.23 8.23
C TRP A 291 15.70 -15.62 7.65
N THR A 292 15.49 -15.76 6.34
CA THR A 292 15.45 -17.04 5.62
C THR A 292 16.84 -17.67 5.56
N SER A 293 17.91 -16.86 5.59
CA SER A 293 19.27 -17.34 5.80
C SER A 293 19.65 -17.57 7.27
N SER A 294 18.82 -17.14 8.25
CA SER A 294 19.13 -17.25 9.69
C SER A 294 18.05 -17.91 10.57
N GLY A 295 17.04 -18.55 10.00
CA GLY A 295 16.10 -19.42 10.74
C GLY A 295 15.14 -18.71 11.71
N GLY A 296 14.72 -17.46 11.46
CA GLY A 296 14.00 -16.63 12.43
C GLY A 296 12.57 -16.18 12.06
N SER A 297 11.59 -16.75 12.78
CA SER A 297 10.19 -16.30 13.05
C SER A 297 9.09 -16.35 11.97
N SER A 298 8.05 -17.12 12.29
CA SER A 298 6.87 -17.49 11.48
C SER A 298 5.70 -16.50 11.50
N ALA A 299 5.79 -15.39 12.25
CA ALA A 299 4.62 -14.55 12.58
C ALA A 299 4.12 -13.65 11.43
N GLY A 300 5.02 -13.11 10.60
CA GLY A 300 4.64 -12.25 9.47
C GLY A 300 4.12 -13.05 8.26
N LEU A 301 4.69 -14.23 8.02
CA LEU A 301 4.13 -15.20 7.07
C LEU A 301 2.77 -15.72 7.57
N ALA A 302 2.62 -15.99 8.86
CA ALA A 302 1.36 -16.44 9.45
C ALA A 302 0.25 -15.40 9.35
N SER A 303 0.54 -14.10 9.48
CA SER A 303 -0.47 -13.03 9.38
C SER A 303 -0.91 -12.76 7.93
N GLY A 304 0.02 -12.77 6.96
CA GLY A 304 -0.32 -12.71 5.53
C GLY A 304 -1.07 -13.96 5.06
N ALA A 305 -0.59 -15.14 5.46
CA ALA A 305 -1.27 -16.41 5.19
C ALA A 305 -2.63 -16.50 5.87
N ALA A 306 -2.82 -15.95 7.08
CA ALA A 306 -4.12 -15.90 7.74
C ALA A 306 -5.08 -14.95 7.02
N ALA A 307 -4.62 -13.80 6.53
CA ALA A 307 -5.45 -12.90 5.73
C ALA A 307 -5.87 -13.53 4.40
N ALA A 308 -4.93 -14.19 3.71
CA ALA A 308 -5.21 -14.95 2.49
C ALA A 308 -6.13 -16.15 2.77
N ALA A 309 -5.90 -16.91 3.85
CA ALA A 309 -6.72 -18.03 4.27
C ALA A 309 -8.13 -17.60 4.69
N LEU A 310 -8.31 -16.42 5.29
CA LEU A 310 -9.63 -15.86 5.62
C LEU A 310 -10.39 -15.40 4.36
N LEU A 311 -9.68 -14.90 3.35
CA LEU A 311 -10.25 -14.62 2.02
C LEU A 311 -10.69 -15.91 1.33
N LEU A 312 -9.88 -16.97 1.41
CA LEU A 312 -10.18 -18.28 0.84
C LEU A 312 -11.25 -19.05 1.62
N ALA A 313 -11.35 -18.91 2.94
CA ALA A 313 -12.36 -19.56 3.78
C ALA A 313 -13.78 -18.96 3.60
N ARG A 314 -13.91 -17.94 2.75
CA ARG A 314 -15.17 -17.37 2.30
C ARG A 314 -15.61 -17.85 0.92
N LEU A 315 -14.71 -18.50 0.17
CA LEU A 315 -15.03 -19.28 -1.01
C LEU A 315 -15.63 -20.63 -0.59
#